data_AF-A0A661WR75-F1
#
_entry.id   AF-A0A661WR75-F1
#
_cell.length_a   1.000
_cell.length_b   1.000
_cell.length_c   1.000
_cell.angle_alpha   90.00
_cell.angle_beta   90.00
_cell.angle_gamma   90.00
#
_symmetry.space_group_name_H-M   'P 1'
#
loop_
_entity.id
_entity.type
_entity.pdbx_description
1 polymer ?
#
loop_
_entity_poly.entity_id
_entity_poly.type
_entity_poly.pdbx_seq_one_letter_code
_entity_poly.pdbx_strand_id
1 'polypeptide(L)'
;MTTYTNNLLVPHLDQNVAQPEIPVNESMDIFDSAITGQLTLDISGDIGYNLDDTSLTYPQEWQNGILIITNTGTANTALVDVLVPDGKKMKYTLVNDTGSAFDIQLRTVSGTGVSVPDGSIYQMFSDGTNVRRIT
;
A
#
# COMPACT_ATOMS: atom_id res chain seq x y z
N MET A 1 23.97 17.66 -0.27
CA MET A 1 24.11 16.50 -1.17
C MET A 1 22.68 16.22 -1.59
N THR A 2 22.36 16.43 -2.87
CA THR A 2 20.99 16.28 -3.36
C THR A 2 20.57 14.83 -3.23
N THR A 3 19.48 14.59 -2.51
CA THR A 3 18.81 13.28 -2.43
C THR A 3 17.65 13.25 -3.42
N TYR A 4 17.07 12.07 -3.63
CA TYR A 4 16.00 11.87 -4.61
C TYR A 4 14.93 10.96 -4.03
N THR A 5 13.71 11.06 -4.55
CA THR A 5 12.69 10.04 -4.33
C THR A 5 13.14 8.69 -4.88
N ASN A 6 12.64 7.60 -4.30
CA ASN A 6 13.17 6.26 -4.59
C ASN A 6 12.79 5.73 -5.98
N ASN A 7 11.60 6.06 -6.49
CA ASN A 7 11.06 5.42 -7.69
C ASN A 7 11.21 6.29 -8.95
N LEU A 8 10.73 7.54 -8.90
CA LEU A 8 10.72 8.46 -10.04
C LEU A 8 11.97 9.34 -10.11
N LEU A 9 12.87 9.24 -9.13
CA LEU A 9 14.12 10.00 -9.04
C LEU A 9 13.90 11.52 -9.11
N VAL A 10 12.88 12.02 -8.39
CA VAL A 10 12.62 13.46 -8.28
C VAL A 10 13.61 14.05 -7.27
N PRO A 11 14.35 15.13 -7.61
CA PRO A 11 15.33 15.71 -6.71
C PRO A 11 14.65 16.37 -5.51
N HIS A 12 15.16 16.06 -4.33
CA HIS A 12 14.79 16.71 -3.08
C HIS A 12 15.42 18.10 -2.96
N LEU A 13 14.76 18.95 -2.18
CA LEU A 13 15.34 20.22 -1.77
C LEU A 13 16.54 19.98 -0.87
N ASP A 14 17.66 20.61 -1.20
CA ASP A 14 18.86 20.64 -0.36
C ASP A 14 18.57 21.41 0.95
N GLN A 15 19.13 20.94 2.05
CA GLN A 15 18.96 21.57 3.37
C GLN A 15 19.53 22.99 3.37
N ASN A 16 18.68 24.00 3.57
CA ASN A 16 19.12 25.37 3.87
C ASN A 16 18.05 26.14 4.67
N VAL A 17 18.50 27.01 5.57
CA VAL A 17 17.80 27.47 6.79
C VAL A 17 16.40 28.09 6.60
N ALA A 18 15.38 27.27 6.86
CA ALA A 18 14.05 27.57 7.44
C ALA A 18 13.18 26.29 7.61
N GLN A 19 13.72 25.10 7.30
CA GLN A 19 13.08 23.78 7.34
C GLN A 19 11.85 23.53 6.43
N PRO A 20 11.59 24.26 5.31
CA PRO A 20 10.54 23.85 4.38
C PRO A 20 10.88 22.56 3.62
N GLU A 21 12.15 22.16 3.55
CA GLU A 21 12.61 20.98 2.82
C GLU A 21 12.08 19.68 3.42
N ILE A 22 11.88 19.60 4.74
CA ILE A 22 11.38 18.38 5.39
C ILE A 22 9.97 18.04 4.90
N PRO A 23 8.94 18.89 5.11
CA PRO A 23 7.58 18.57 4.67
C PRO A 23 7.46 18.50 3.14
N VAL A 24 8.28 19.23 2.39
CA VAL A 24 8.27 19.18 0.93
C VAL A 24 8.82 17.84 0.43
N ASN A 25 9.99 17.41 0.92
CA ASN A 25 10.59 16.14 0.52
C ASN A 25 9.70 14.96 0.96
N GLU A 26 9.13 15.01 2.17
CA GLU A 26 8.13 14.03 2.62
C GLU A 26 6.92 13.97 1.68
N SER A 27 6.39 15.12 1.23
CA SER A 27 5.29 15.14 0.26
C SER A 27 5.69 14.55 -1.10
N MET A 28 6.93 14.79 -1.54
CA MET A 28 7.46 14.23 -2.79
C MET A 28 7.56 12.70 -2.69
N ASP A 29 8.07 12.18 -1.57
CA ASP A 29 8.16 10.75 -1.30
C ASP A 29 6.77 10.08 -1.26
N ILE A 30 5.77 10.77 -0.68
CA ILE A 30 4.37 10.31 -0.69
C ILE A 30 3.83 10.23 -2.12
N PHE A 31 4.02 11.27 -2.94
CA PHE A 31 3.51 11.25 -4.32
C PHE A 31 4.24 10.22 -5.20
N ASP A 32 5.55 10.09 -5.04
CA ASP A 32 6.37 9.07 -5.70
C ASP A 32 5.83 7.66 -5.43
N SER A 33 5.55 7.39 -4.16
CA SER A 33 5.04 6.10 -3.70
C SER A 33 3.59 5.87 -4.09
N ALA A 34 2.79 6.94 -4.12
CA ALA A 34 1.41 6.87 -4.55
C ALA A 34 1.27 6.52 -6.04
N ILE A 35 2.25 6.91 -6.87
CA ILE A 35 2.22 6.64 -8.31
C ILE A 35 2.87 5.30 -8.63
N THR A 36 4.01 4.99 -8.00
CA THR A 36 4.86 3.86 -8.40
C THR A 36 5.41 3.02 -7.25
N GLY A 37 5.16 3.42 -6.00
CA GLY A 37 5.65 2.72 -4.82
C GLY A 37 5.09 1.30 -4.73
N GLN A 38 5.98 0.35 -4.45
CA GLN A 38 5.67 -1.04 -4.26
C GLN A 38 5.92 -1.44 -2.80
N LEU A 39 4.90 -1.96 -2.16
CA LEU A 39 5.00 -2.62 -0.86
C LEU A 39 4.79 -4.12 -1.04
N THR A 40 5.75 -4.92 -0.60
CA THR A 40 5.63 -6.39 -0.55
C THR A 40 5.35 -6.80 0.88
N LEU A 41 4.21 -7.45 1.10
CA LEU A 41 3.78 -7.93 2.40
C LEU A 41 3.79 -9.44 2.42
N ASP A 42 4.48 -10.00 3.40
CA ASP A 42 4.35 -11.43 3.73
C ASP A 42 3.39 -11.56 4.91
N ILE A 43 2.26 -12.22 4.67
CA ILE A 43 1.16 -12.38 5.64
C ILE A 43 1.13 -13.80 6.22
N SER A 44 2.29 -14.44 6.29
CA SER A 44 2.45 -15.80 6.79
C SER A 44 1.94 -15.97 8.23
N GLY A 45 0.86 -16.73 8.37
CA GLY A 45 0.23 -16.99 9.68
C GLY A 45 -0.75 -15.90 10.14
N ASP A 46 -0.96 -14.86 9.34
CA ASP A 46 -1.91 -13.81 9.63
C ASP A 46 -3.32 -14.18 9.15
N ILE A 47 -4.32 -13.74 9.92
CA ILE A 47 -5.75 -13.79 9.54
C ILE A 47 -6.26 -12.45 9.01
N GLY A 48 -5.39 -11.44 8.99
CA GLY A 48 -5.64 -10.09 8.47
C GLY A 48 -4.47 -9.16 8.77
N TYR A 49 -4.27 -8.16 7.92
CA TYR A 49 -3.17 -7.21 8.01
C TYR A 49 -3.69 -5.77 7.92
N ASN A 50 -3.31 -4.91 8.86
CA ASN A 50 -3.64 -3.48 8.78
C ASN A 50 -2.46 -2.73 8.17
N LEU A 51 -2.69 -2.04 7.05
CA LEU A 51 -1.68 -1.15 6.49
C LEU A 51 -1.42 -0.02 7.48
N ASP A 52 -0.16 0.18 7.85
CA ASP A 52 0.22 1.20 8.82
C ASP A 52 -0.13 2.61 8.34
N ASP A 53 -0.77 3.39 9.21
CA ASP A 53 -1.02 4.82 9.05
C ASP A 53 -0.60 5.65 10.27
N THR A 54 0.17 5.05 11.18
CA THR A 54 0.58 5.64 12.45
C THR A 54 2.07 5.98 12.51
N SER A 55 2.90 5.40 11.64
CA SER A 55 4.32 5.76 11.59
C SER A 55 4.53 7.23 11.25
N LEU A 56 5.58 7.81 11.85
CA LEU A 56 6.04 9.17 11.56
C LEU A 56 7.04 9.21 10.39
N THR A 57 7.07 8.15 9.57
CA THR A 57 7.95 8.02 8.42
C THR A 57 7.08 7.95 7.17
N TYR A 58 7.37 8.82 6.21
CA TYR A 58 6.66 8.87 4.93
C TYR A 58 7.52 8.27 3.83
N PRO A 59 6.92 7.56 2.86
CA PRO A 59 5.51 7.17 2.78
C PRO A 59 5.12 6.15 3.87
N GLN A 60 3.88 6.23 4.34
CA GLN A 60 3.25 5.18 5.14
C GLN A 60 2.83 4.02 4.22
N GLU A 61 2.60 2.83 4.78
CA GLU A 61 2.31 1.63 3.99
C GLU A 61 1.11 1.79 3.04
N TRP A 62 0.01 2.39 3.54
CA TRP A 62 -1.20 2.62 2.74
C TRP A 62 -0.98 3.58 1.55
N GLN A 63 0.13 4.33 1.54
CA GLN A 63 0.43 5.29 0.48
C GLN A 63 1.16 4.64 -0.71
N ASN A 64 1.47 3.35 -0.66
CA ASN A 64 2.05 2.62 -1.79
C ASN A 64 0.95 2.21 -2.78
N GLY A 65 1.11 2.64 -4.04
CA GLY A 65 0.14 2.36 -5.10
C GLY A 65 0.12 0.91 -5.58
N ILE A 66 1.17 0.14 -5.31
CA ILE A 66 1.27 -1.28 -5.66
C ILE A 66 1.47 -2.09 -4.38
N LEU A 67 0.58 -3.04 -4.16
CA LEU A 67 0.63 -3.97 -3.04
C LEU A 67 0.84 -5.38 -3.60
N ILE A 68 1.93 -6.02 -3.20
CA ILE A 68 2.22 -7.42 -3.54
C ILE A 68 2.09 -8.24 -2.28
N ILE A 69 1.14 -9.17 -2.27
CA ILE A 69 0.87 -10.01 -1.12
C ILE A 69 1.46 -11.39 -1.38
N THR A 70 2.29 -11.83 -0.45
CA THR A 70 3.01 -13.10 -0.50
C THR A 70 2.70 -13.92 0.75
N ASN A 71 2.96 -15.22 0.67
CA ASN A 71 2.87 -16.13 1.80
C ASN A 71 4.07 -17.09 1.75
N THR A 72 5.02 -16.94 2.67
CA THR A 72 6.16 -17.86 2.81
C THR A 72 5.88 -19.01 3.78
N GLY A 73 4.78 -18.93 4.53
CA GLY A 73 4.36 -19.87 5.56
C GLY A 73 3.54 -21.03 5.01
N THR A 74 2.80 -21.70 5.90
CA THR A 74 1.88 -22.76 5.48
C THR A 74 0.71 -22.14 4.71
N ALA A 75 0.19 -22.85 3.71
CA ALA A 75 -1.00 -22.41 2.99
C ALA A 75 -2.16 -22.17 3.98
N ASN A 76 -2.63 -20.94 4.07
CA ASN A 76 -3.92 -20.64 4.68
C ASN A 76 -5.01 -21.08 3.69
N THR A 77 -6.18 -21.48 4.17
CA THR A 77 -7.32 -21.89 3.33
C THR A 77 -8.47 -20.88 3.38
N ALA A 78 -8.35 -19.86 4.22
CA ALA A 78 -9.35 -18.83 4.41
C ALA A 78 -8.96 -17.53 3.70
N LEU A 79 -9.97 -16.76 3.29
CA LEU A 79 -9.82 -15.38 2.84
C LEU A 79 -9.09 -14.56 3.91
N VAL A 80 -8.10 -13.77 3.51
CA VAL A 80 -7.36 -12.87 4.41
C VAL A 80 -7.60 -11.42 4.01
N ASP A 81 -7.89 -10.60 5.02
CA ASP A 81 -8.11 -9.17 4.83
C ASP A 81 -6.77 -8.41 4.79
N VAL A 82 -6.60 -7.55 3.80
CA VAL A 82 -5.64 -6.43 3.85
C VAL A 82 -6.47 -5.16 4.03
N LEU A 83 -6.24 -4.47 5.15
CA LEU A 83 -7.08 -3.41 5.64
C LEU A 83 -6.45 -2.05 5.38
N VAL A 84 -7.10 -1.28 4.52
CA VAL A 84 -6.83 0.15 4.33
C VAL A 84 -7.46 0.92 5.50
N PRO A 85 -6.75 1.86 6.15
CA PRO A 85 -7.33 2.65 7.22
C PRO A 85 -8.55 3.44 6.75
N ASP A 86 -9.54 3.60 7.64
CA ASP A 86 -10.76 4.35 7.34
C ASP A 86 -10.43 5.82 7.02
N GLY A 87 -11.19 6.41 6.09
CA GLY A 87 -11.00 7.78 5.63
C GLY A 87 -9.84 8.00 4.64
N LYS A 88 -8.94 7.02 4.46
CA LYS A 88 -7.84 7.12 3.49
C LYS A 88 -8.30 6.79 2.08
N LYS A 89 -7.96 7.65 1.11
CA LYS A 89 -8.31 7.49 -0.30
C LYS A 89 -7.07 7.23 -1.11
N MET A 90 -7.08 6.16 -1.89
CA MET A 90 -5.90 5.73 -2.64
C MET A 90 -6.29 4.80 -3.79
N LYS A 91 -5.52 4.80 -4.88
CA LYS A 91 -5.62 3.80 -5.95
C LYS A 91 -4.60 2.71 -5.71
N TYR A 92 -5.00 1.46 -5.88
CA TYR A 92 -4.14 0.30 -5.67
C TYR A 92 -4.12 -0.58 -6.91
N THR A 93 -2.95 -1.11 -7.21
CA THR A 93 -2.77 -2.36 -7.94
C THR A 93 -2.43 -3.43 -6.91
N LEU A 94 -3.34 -4.38 -6.68
CA LEU A 94 -3.09 -5.51 -5.78
C LEU A 94 -2.68 -6.72 -6.62
N VAL A 95 -1.51 -7.27 -6.31
CA VAL A 95 -1.01 -8.55 -6.82
C VAL A 95 -1.15 -9.56 -5.70
N ASN A 96 -2.01 -10.57 -5.89
CA ASN A 96 -2.07 -11.72 -5.00
C ASN A 96 -1.09 -12.79 -5.52
N ASP A 97 0.06 -12.93 -4.87
CA ASP A 97 1.13 -13.89 -5.18
C ASP A 97 1.35 -14.82 -3.97
N THR A 98 0.25 -15.36 -3.43
CA THR A 98 0.29 -16.22 -2.24
C THR A 98 0.53 -17.70 -2.55
N GLY A 99 0.71 -18.06 -3.83
CA GLY A 99 1.20 -19.37 -4.24
C GLY A 99 0.19 -20.49 -4.06
N SER A 100 -1.06 -20.24 -4.48
CA SER A 100 -2.21 -21.17 -4.41
C SER A 100 -2.76 -21.42 -2.99
N ALA A 101 -2.58 -20.44 -2.10
CA ALA A 101 -3.04 -20.55 -0.73
C ALA A 101 -4.47 -20.01 -0.58
N PHE A 102 -4.75 -18.75 -0.92
CA PHE A 102 -6.04 -18.12 -0.61
C PHE A 102 -6.28 -16.79 -1.35
N ASP A 103 -7.53 -16.35 -1.37
CA ASP A 103 -7.91 -15.02 -1.84
C ASP A 103 -7.48 -13.93 -0.85
N ILE A 104 -7.14 -12.75 -1.36
CA ILE A 104 -6.94 -11.54 -0.56
C ILE A 104 -8.12 -10.62 -0.72
N GLN A 105 -8.72 -10.18 0.38
CA GLN A 105 -9.70 -9.11 0.37
C GLN A 105 -9.05 -7.78 0.75
N LEU A 106 -8.88 -6.88 -0.23
CA LEU A 106 -8.55 -5.49 0.08
C LEU A 106 -9.83 -4.74 0.41
N ARG A 107 -9.96 -4.28 1.65
CA ARG A 107 -11.10 -3.49 2.14
C ARG A 107 -10.64 -2.41 3.10
N THR A 108 -11.50 -1.46 3.39
CA THR A 108 -11.26 -0.54 4.52
C THR A 108 -11.56 -1.26 5.85
N VAL A 109 -10.99 -0.80 6.96
CA VAL A 109 -11.19 -1.40 8.30
C VAL A 109 -12.68 -1.66 8.60
N SER A 110 -13.54 -0.67 8.36
CA SER A 110 -14.97 -0.76 8.69
C SER A 110 -15.88 -1.04 7.49
N GLY A 111 -15.35 -1.05 6.26
CA GLY A 111 -16.17 -1.11 5.05
C GLY A 111 -16.03 -2.39 4.24
N THR A 112 -16.63 -2.34 3.05
CA THR A 112 -16.58 -3.43 2.08
C THR A 112 -15.37 -3.31 1.16
N GLY A 113 -15.03 -4.40 0.48
CA GLY A 113 -13.90 -4.41 -0.45
C GLY A 113 -13.95 -5.50 -1.49
N VAL A 114 -12.82 -5.75 -2.11
CA VAL A 114 -12.70 -6.59 -3.30
C VAL A 114 -11.86 -7.82 -2.98
N SER A 115 -12.41 -9.01 -3.22
CA SER A 115 -11.65 -10.26 -3.21
C SER A 115 -10.82 -10.38 -4.48
N VAL A 116 -9.52 -10.62 -4.32
CA VAL A 116 -8.55 -10.85 -5.38
C VAL A 116 -8.08 -12.30 -5.27
N PRO A 117 -8.46 -13.17 -6.22
CA PRO A 117 -8.02 -14.55 -6.23
C PRO A 117 -6.50 -14.66 -6.32
N ASP A 118 -5.96 -15.77 -5.82
CA ASP A 118 -4.53 -16.07 -6.00
C ASP A 118 -4.11 -16.03 -7.48
N GLY A 119 -2.89 -15.57 -7.73
CA GLY A 119 -2.32 -15.37 -9.06
C GLY A 119 -2.97 -14.25 -9.88
N SER A 120 -3.89 -13.48 -9.29
CA SER A 120 -4.59 -12.39 -9.98
C SER A 120 -4.03 -11.01 -9.63
N ILE A 121 -4.20 -10.08 -10.57
CA ILE A 121 -3.82 -8.68 -10.40
C ILE A 121 -5.03 -7.80 -10.68
N TYR A 122 -5.53 -7.08 -9.67
CA TYR A 122 -6.66 -6.16 -9.81
C TYR A 122 -6.27 -4.71 -9.54
N GLN A 123 -6.82 -3.81 -10.35
CA GLN A 123 -6.80 -2.37 -10.09
C GLN A 123 -8.07 -1.96 -9.34
N MET A 124 -7.91 -1.15 -8.31
CA MET A 124 -8.98 -0.73 -7.41
C MET A 124 -8.70 0.64 -6.79
N PHE A 125 -9.69 1.19 -6.11
CA PHE A 125 -9.52 2.41 -5.33
C PHE A 125 -10.31 2.35 -4.03
N SER A 126 -9.74 2.92 -2.96
CA SER A 126 -10.45 3.26 -1.73
C SER A 126 -11.07 4.64 -1.87
N ASP A 127 -12.37 4.77 -1.58
CA ASP A 127 -13.05 6.07 -1.48
C ASP A 127 -13.02 6.65 -0.05
N GLY A 128 -12.30 5.99 0.86
CA GLY A 128 -12.24 6.32 2.29
C GLY A 128 -13.32 5.64 3.12
N THR A 129 -14.22 4.86 2.50
CA THR A 129 -15.24 4.07 3.19
C THR A 129 -15.31 2.65 2.68
N ASN A 130 -15.15 2.41 1.38
CA ASN A 130 -15.09 1.08 0.77
C ASN A 130 -13.99 1.04 -0.29
N VAL A 131 -13.51 -0.16 -0.58
CA VAL A 131 -12.64 -0.43 -1.73
C VAL A 131 -13.49 -0.93 -2.90
N ARG A 132 -13.27 -0.38 -4.09
CA ARG A 132 -13.98 -0.78 -5.32
C ARG A 132 -13.02 -1.10 -6.45
N ARG A 133 -13.35 -2.14 -7.21
CA ARG A 133 -12.60 -2.52 -8.41
C ARG A 133 -12.82 -1.48 -9.51
N ILE A 134 -11.75 -1.17 -10.25
CA ILE A 134 -11.81 -0.42 -11.49
C ILE A 134 -12.06 -1.44 -12.61
N THR A 135 -13.17 -1.31 -13.32
CA THR A 135 -13.58 -2.16 -14.45
C THR A 135 -13.62 -1.36 -15.73
#